data_AF-A0A8J4GDE4-F1
#
_entry.id   AF-A0A8J4GDE4-F1
#
_cell.length_a   1.000
_cell.length_b   1.000
_cell.length_c   1.000
_cell.angle_alpha   90.00
_cell.angle_beta   90.00
_cell.angle_gamma   90.00
#
_symmetry.space_group_name_H-M   'P 1'
#
loop_
_entity.id
_entity.type
_entity.pdbx_description
1 polymer ?
#
loop_
_entity_poly.entity_id
_entity_poly.type
_entity_poly.pdbx_seq_one_letter_code
_entity_poly.pdbx_strand_id
1 'polypeptide(L)'
;MFLLNLHNPTPGFLWNETYSNRHPMDTGHKAMADLVIHLIQEVAVGLYTWPISEEEVSWRKMPLPPPMHEGNYEPTSATCLVVEAFANLSIFSEGWQWINEGTDTKPKWGFVSTIPGSELILRLGRPGVNGLAAAAVVKNATFPLLMHYLGSYTSMGQADVDCLGGCYCQARLDGWMSLPNGVKATVTRMALIDVTWKNQSLPCDLRLTVLNETSSDGHKFKVSGVVFASTNSLTSSHPVSTWTDF
;
A
#
# COMPACT_ATOMS: atom_id res chain seq x y z
N MET A 1 18.30 10.99 15.83
CA MET A 1 17.63 10.42 17.01
C MET A 1 17.33 11.60 17.93
N PHE A 2 16.08 12.09 17.94
CA PHE A 2 15.72 13.16 18.87
C PHE A 2 15.69 12.56 20.28
N LEU A 3 16.57 13.04 21.15
CA LEU A 3 16.54 12.70 22.56
C LEU A 3 15.27 13.36 23.14
N LEU A 4 14.19 12.59 23.26
CA LEU A 4 12.97 12.98 24.00
C LEU A 4 13.26 13.31 25.49
N ASN A 5 14.49 13.07 25.95
CA ASN A 5 15.01 13.44 27.27
C ASN A 5 15.27 14.95 27.45
N LEU A 6 14.92 15.82 26.50
CA LEU A 6 15.04 17.27 26.65
C LEU A 6 13.86 17.93 27.38
N HIS A 7 12.82 17.17 27.73
CA HIS A 7 11.73 17.70 28.56
C HIS A 7 12.09 17.64 30.05
N ASN A 8 11.85 18.76 30.75
CA ASN A 8 11.92 18.78 32.21
C ASN A 8 11.05 17.64 32.77
N PRO A 9 11.59 16.79 33.66
CA PRO A 9 10.83 15.69 34.23
C PRO A 9 9.61 16.24 34.97
N THR A 10 8.41 15.83 34.54
CA THR A 10 7.17 16.10 35.26
C THR A 10 7.01 15.01 36.32
N PRO A 11 6.85 15.36 37.61
CA PRO A 11 6.63 14.35 38.65
C PRO A 11 5.47 13.40 38.29
N GLY A 12 5.73 12.09 38.31
CA GLY A 12 4.74 11.08 37.95
C GLY A 12 4.57 10.80 36.45
N PHE A 13 5.35 11.44 35.58
CA PHE A 13 5.34 11.18 34.14
C PHE A 13 6.74 10.99 33.59
N LEU A 14 6.98 9.83 32.99
CA LEU A 14 8.25 9.46 32.41
C LEU A 14 8.07 9.15 30.92
N TRP A 15 8.77 9.92 30.07
CA TRP A 15 8.69 9.79 28.61
C TRP A 15 9.11 8.39 28.12
N ASN A 16 10.12 7.79 28.76
CA ASN A 16 10.59 6.43 28.45
C ASN A 16 9.59 5.33 28.86
N GLU A 17 8.68 5.60 29.80
CA GLU A 17 7.58 4.69 30.16
C GLU A 17 6.36 4.85 29.26
N THR A 18 6.28 5.97 28.53
CA THR A 18 5.17 6.30 27.64
C THR A 18 5.47 5.88 26.20
N TYR A 19 6.73 6.03 25.76
CA TYR A 19 7.11 5.83 24.36
C TYR A 19 8.49 5.19 24.20
N SER A 20 8.61 4.24 23.28
CA SER A 20 9.90 3.69 22.83
C SER A 20 10.11 3.93 21.34
N ASN A 21 10.90 4.96 21.04
CA ASN A 21 11.31 5.38 19.69
C ASN A 21 10.16 5.78 18.74
N ARG A 22 9.26 4.86 18.41
CA ARG A 22 8.09 5.03 17.53
C ARG A 22 6.83 4.29 18.00
N HIS A 23 6.93 3.48 19.05
CA HIS A 23 5.80 2.72 19.57
C HIS A 23 5.45 3.20 20.98
N PRO A 24 4.17 3.47 21.25
CA PRO A 24 3.71 3.69 22.60
C PRO A 24 3.94 2.43 23.43
N MET A 25 4.40 2.62 24.66
CA MET A 25 4.40 1.58 25.68
C MET A 25 3.01 1.48 26.30
N ASP A 26 2.80 0.56 27.25
CA ASP A 26 1.50 0.37 27.91
C ASP A 26 0.92 1.68 28.49
N THR A 27 1.74 2.49 29.15
CA THR A 27 1.31 3.81 29.68
C THR A 27 0.95 4.77 28.55
N GLY A 28 1.70 4.77 27.44
CA GLY A 28 1.37 5.58 26.26
C GLY A 28 0.07 5.13 25.59
N HIS A 29 -0.17 3.83 25.49
CA HIS A 29 -1.44 3.30 25.01
C HIS A 29 -2.61 3.73 25.89
N LYS A 30 -2.47 3.70 27.22
CA LYS A 30 -3.48 4.21 28.16
C LYS A 30 -3.73 5.70 27.97
N ALA A 31 -2.67 6.50 27.90
CA ALA A 31 -2.80 7.95 27.70
C ALA A 31 -3.51 8.29 26.38
N MET A 32 -3.17 7.63 25.28
CA MET A 32 -3.87 7.81 24.00
C MET A 32 -5.33 7.36 24.07
N ALA A 33 -5.62 6.26 24.78
CA ALA A 33 -6.98 5.78 24.96
C ALA A 33 -7.81 6.80 25.77
N ASP A 34 -7.26 7.37 26.84
CA ASP A 34 -7.92 8.39 27.66
C ASP A 34 -8.25 9.64 26.83
N LEU A 35 -7.36 10.07 25.93
CA LEU A 35 -7.64 11.20 25.02
C LEU A 35 -8.82 10.90 24.09
N VAL A 36 -8.88 9.69 23.52
CA VAL A 36 -10.00 9.29 22.63
C VAL A 36 -11.30 9.17 23.43
N ILE A 37 -11.26 8.58 24.62
CA ILE A 37 -12.42 8.43 25.50
C ILE A 37 -12.94 9.81 25.91
N HIS A 38 -12.05 10.72 26.29
CA HIS A 38 -12.42 12.08 26.66
C HIS A 38 -13.10 12.81 25.50
N LEU A 39 -12.56 12.72 24.28
CA LEU A 39 -13.20 13.29 23.09
C LEU A 39 -14.61 12.72 22.86
N ILE A 40 -14.80 11.41 23.00
CA ILE A 40 -16.11 10.78 22.85
C ILE A 40 -17.08 11.28 23.93
N GLN A 41 -16.61 11.40 25.18
CA GLN A 41 -17.41 11.90 26.29
C GLN A 41 -17.81 13.36 26.09
N GLU A 42 -16.88 14.22 25.65
CA GLU A 42 -17.16 15.62 25.34
C GLU A 42 -18.17 15.74 24.20
N VAL A 43 -18.03 14.95 23.13
CA VAL A 43 -19.01 14.92 22.03
C VAL A 43 -20.38 14.45 22.52
N ALA A 44 -20.43 13.42 23.36
CA ALA A 44 -21.70 12.90 23.91
C ALA A 44 -22.40 13.93 24.81
N VAL A 45 -21.65 14.57 25.72
CA VAL A 45 -22.18 15.66 26.55
C VAL A 45 -22.61 16.82 25.68
N GLY A 46 -21.79 17.21 24.69
CA GLY A 46 -22.09 18.28 23.76
C GLY A 46 -23.37 18.04 22.97
N LEU A 47 -23.59 16.84 22.43
CA LEU A 47 -24.82 16.48 21.73
C LEU A 47 -26.05 16.41 22.66
N TYR A 48 -25.84 16.13 23.95
CA TYR A 48 -26.90 16.15 24.94
C TYR A 48 -27.30 17.58 25.32
N THR A 49 -26.33 18.48 25.49
CA THR A 49 -26.57 19.88 25.86
C THR A 49 -26.94 20.76 24.67
N TRP A 50 -26.41 20.45 23.49
CA TRP A 50 -26.70 21.10 22.20
C TRP A 50 -27.06 20.04 21.16
N PRO A 51 -28.33 19.59 21.15
CA PRO A 51 -28.80 18.65 20.15
C PRO A 51 -28.66 19.20 18.73
N ILE A 52 -28.44 18.30 17.78
CA ILE A 52 -28.31 18.65 16.36
C ILE A 52 -29.56 19.41 15.89
N SER A 53 -29.35 20.61 15.38
CA SER A 53 -30.40 21.49 14.85
C SER A 53 -30.89 21.03 13.47
N GLU A 54 -32.10 21.45 13.08
CA GLU A 54 -32.61 21.19 11.72
C GLU A 54 -31.71 21.80 10.63
N GLU A 55 -31.07 22.94 10.93
CA GLU A 55 -30.10 23.58 10.05
C GLU A 55 -28.88 22.67 9.81
N GLU A 56 -28.28 22.11 10.86
CA GLU A 56 -27.15 21.17 10.73
C GLU A 56 -27.56 19.87 10.03
N VAL A 57 -28.81 19.41 10.22
CA VAL A 57 -29.35 18.28 9.44
C VAL A 57 -29.40 18.62 7.95
N SER A 58 -29.72 19.87 7.59
CA SER A 58 -29.75 20.31 6.19
C SER A 58 -28.35 20.30 5.54
N TRP A 59 -27.29 20.55 6.32
CA TRP A 59 -25.90 20.54 5.82
C TRP A 59 -25.47 19.16 5.31
N ARG A 60 -26.05 18.07 5.83
CA ARG A 60 -25.79 16.71 5.32
C ARG A 60 -26.21 16.51 3.86
N LYS A 61 -27.07 17.38 3.32
CA LYS A 61 -27.49 17.37 1.92
C LYS A 61 -26.62 18.26 1.02
N MET A 62 -25.76 19.08 1.62
CA MET A 62 -24.84 19.91 0.83
C MET A 62 -23.81 19.01 0.15
N PRO A 63 -23.37 19.36 -1.07
CA PRO A 63 -22.27 18.66 -1.71
C PRO A 63 -21.02 18.76 -0.84
N LEU A 64 -20.24 17.68 -0.78
CA LEU A 64 -18.94 17.71 -0.13
C LEU A 64 -18.04 18.74 -0.83
N PRO A 65 -17.16 19.44 -0.10
CA PRO A 65 -16.15 20.28 -0.72
C PRO A 65 -15.25 19.43 -1.64
N PRO A 66 -14.63 20.04 -2.66
CA PRO A 66 -13.64 19.33 -3.47
C PRO A 66 -12.47 18.83 -2.60
N PRO A 67 -11.70 17.84 -3.08
CA PRO A 67 -10.53 17.34 -2.34
C PRO A 67 -9.56 18.45 -1.97
N MET A 68 -8.92 18.31 -0.80
CA MET A 68 -7.93 19.28 -0.30
C MET A 68 -6.72 19.41 -1.24
N HIS A 69 -6.38 18.34 -1.96
CA HIS A 69 -5.33 18.32 -2.97
C HIS A 69 -5.95 18.16 -4.36
N GLU A 70 -5.47 18.96 -5.31
CA GLU A 70 -5.95 18.92 -6.68
C GLU A 70 -5.80 17.50 -7.28
N GLY A 71 -6.87 16.98 -7.89
CA GLY A 71 -6.88 15.66 -8.52
C GLY A 71 -6.95 14.48 -7.56
N ASN A 72 -6.95 14.69 -6.23
CA ASN A 72 -6.99 13.60 -5.24
C ASN A 72 -8.42 13.13 -4.94
N TYR A 73 -9.16 12.75 -5.98
CA TYR A 73 -10.49 12.16 -5.85
C TYR A 73 -10.38 10.67 -5.51
N GLU A 74 -11.31 10.16 -4.70
CA GLU A 74 -11.37 8.73 -4.43
C GLU A 74 -11.58 7.92 -5.72
N PRO A 75 -10.94 6.76 -5.84
CA PRO A 75 -11.18 5.91 -7.00
C PRO A 75 -12.60 5.35 -6.97
N THR A 76 -13.20 5.18 -8.15
CA THR A 76 -14.57 4.67 -8.26
C THR A 76 -14.66 3.18 -7.93
N SER A 77 -13.54 2.48 -8.08
CA SER A 77 -13.35 1.12 -7.57
C SER A 77 -11.89 0.93 -7.22
N ALA A 78 -11.63 0.29 -6.09
CA ALA A 78 -10.31 -0.20 -5.72
C ALA A 78 -10.43 -1.71 -5.47
N THR A 79 -9.53 -2.47 -6.07
CA THR A 79 -9.43 -3.91 -5.85
C THR A 79 -8.13 -4.19 -5.10
N CYS A 80 -8.25 -4.82 -3.92
CA CYS A 80 -7.12 -5.29 -3.14
C CYS A 80 -7.07 -6.81 -3.22
N LEU A 81 -6.04 -7.34 -3.88
CA LEU A 81 -5.82 -8.78 -4.05
C LEU A 81 -4.60 -9.18 -3.22
N VAL A 82 -4.87 -9.88 -2.12
CA VAL A 82 -3.86 -10.40 -1.19
C VAL A 82 -4.18 -11.87 -0.89
N VAL A 83 -3.21 -12.61 -0.35
CA VAL A 83 -3.37 -14.02 0.05
C VAL A 83 -3.89 -14.88 -1.13
N GLU A 84 -4.91 -15.72 -0.97
CA GLU A 84 -5.38 -16.63 -2.01
C GLU A 84 -5.89 -15.89 -3.25
N ALA A 85 -6.51 -14.72 -3.08
CA ALA A 85 -6.96 -13.90 -4.20
C ALA A 85 -5.78 -13.42 -5.07
N PHE A 86 -4.62 -13.18 -4.45
CA PHE A 86 -3.39 -12.85 -5.16
C PHE A 86 -2.77 -14.08 -5.84
N ALA A 87 -2.74 -15.23 -5.14
CA ALA A 87 -2.25 -16.50 -5.70
C ALA A 87 -2.98 -16.86 -7.01
N ASN A 88 -4.30 -16.64 -7.04
CA ASN A 88 -5.16 -16.93 -8.19
C ASN A 88 -4.87 -16.06 -9.43
N LEU A 89 -4.07 -15.00 -9.31
CA LEU A 89 -3.63 -14.23 -10.47
C LEU A 89 -2.53 -14.93 -11.24
N SER A 90 -1.79 -15.85 -10.62
CA SER A 90 -0.67 -16.54 -11.25
C SER A 90 -1.16 -17.45 -12.38
N ILE A 91 -0.73 -17.14 -13.59
CA ILE A 91 -0.97 -17.97 -14.78
C ILE A 91 0.28 -18.73 -15.23
N PHE A 92 1.46 -18.35 -14.73
CA PHE A 92 2.73 -19.00 -14.99
C PHE A 92 3.69 -18.71 -13.83
N SER A 93 4.47 -19.71 -13.43
CA SER A 93 5.43 -19.61 -12.32
C SER A 93 6.55 -20.60 -12.53
N GLU A 94 7.74 -20.10 -12.86
CA GLU A 94 8.98 -20.88 -13.00
C GLU A 94 10.03 -20.35 -12.02
N GLY A 95 10.51 -21.20 -11.11
CA GLY A 95 11.45 -20.79 -10.06
C GLY A 95 10.83 -19.99 -8.91
N TRP A 96 9.51 -19.77 -8.92
CA TRP A 96 8.73 -19.17 -7.83
C TRP A 96 7.88 -20.21 -7.10
N GLN A 97 7.68 -20.01 -5.80
CA GLN A 97 6.90 -20.87 -4.94
C GLN A 97 5.91 -20.06 -4.09
N TRP A 98 4.66 -20.51 -4.00
CA TRP A 98 3.67 -19.94 -3.09
C TRP A 98 3.88 -20.49 -1.67
N ILE A 99 4.46 -19.68 -0.78
CA ILE A 99 4.92 -20.15 0.54
C ILE A 99 4.33 -19.28 1.66
N ASN A 100 3.92 -19.94 2.75
CA ASN A 100 3.67 -19.29 4.03
C ASN A 100 4.97 -19.21 4.84
N GLU A 101 5.55 -18.01 4.94
CA GLU A 101 6.74 -17.79 5.79
C GLU A 101 6.38 -17.32 7.21
N GLY A 102 5.10 -17.41 7.57
CA GLY A 102 4.56 -17.09 8.89
C GLY A 102 4.28 -18.34 9.71
N THR A 103 3.33 -18.22 10.63
CA THR A 103 2.76 -19.34 11.38
C THR A 103 1.34 -19.61 10.90
N ASP A 104 0.75 -20.73 11.29
CA ASP A 104 -0.67 -21.02 10.96
C ASP A 104 -1.63 -19.96 11.52
N THR A 105 -1.26 -19.36 12.66
CA THR A 105 -2.03 -18.29 13.32
C THR A 105 -1.76 -16.89 12.77
N LYS A 106 -0.63 -16.70 12.07
CA LYS A 106 -0.20 -15.42 11.48
C LYS A 106 0.44 -15.71 10.12
N PRO A 107 -0.35 -16.18 9.14
CA PRO A 107 0.18 -16.58 7.86
C PRO A 107 0.75 -15.37 7.11
N LYS A 108 1.85 -15.60 6.41
CA LYS A 108 2.54 -14.62 5.55
C LYS A 108 2.74 -15.23 4.17
N TRP A 109 1.64 -15.49 3.49
CA TRP A 109 1.62 -16.03 2.14
C TRP A 109 2.21 -15.05 1.11
N GLY A 110 2.88 -15.58 0.10
CA GLY A 110 3.40 -14.84 -1.04
C GLY A 110 4.15 -15.76 -2.00
N PHE A 111 4.37 -15.27 -3.22
CA PHE A 111 5.30 -15.93 -4.15
C PHE A 111 6.71 -15.53 -3.78
N VAL A 112 7.58 -16.51 -3.60
CA VAL A 112 8.99 -16.34 -3.25
C VAL A 112 9.85 -17.03 -4.29
N SER A 113 10.92 -16.35 -4.71
CA SER A 113 12.01 -16.96 -5.48
C SER A 113 13.35 -16.49 -4.93
N THR A 114 14.38 -17.32 -5.11
CA THR A 114 15.77 -17.03 -4.76
C THR A 114 16.73 -17.25 -5.93
N ILE A 115 16.19 -17.49 -7.13
CA ILE A 115 16.96 -17.91 -8.30
C ILE A 115 16.88 -16.81 -9.36
N PRO A 116 18.00 -16.15 -9.71
CA PRO A 116 18.04 -15.20 -10.83
C PRO A 116 17.47 -15.78 -12.12
N GLY A 117 16.71 -14.97 -12.85
CA GLY A 117 16.00 -15.37 -14.06
C GLY A 117 14.66 -16.07 -13.83
N SER A 118 14.25 -16.35 -12.59
CA SER A 118 12.92 -16.91 -12.31
C SER A 118 11.82 -15.97 -12.75
N GLU A 119 10.78 -16.50 -13.40
CA GLU A 119 9.68 -15.73 -13.96
C GLU A 119 8.33 -16.09 -13.31
N LEU A 120 7.56 -15.06 -12.94
CA LEU A 120 6.19 -15.17 -12.45
C LEU A 120 5.30 -14.28 -13.32
N ILE A 121 4.19 -14.81 -13.85
CA ILE A 121 3.23 -14.04 -14.63
C ILE A 121 1.89 -14.00 -13.91
N LEU A 122 1.43 -12.78 -13.62
CA LEU A 122 0.18 -12.50 -12.93
C LEU A 122 -0.81 -11.82 -13.88
N ARG A 123 -2.02 -12.36 -14.03
CA ARG A 123 -3.07 -11.77 -14.85
C ARG A 123 -3.98 -10.89 -14.02
N LEU A 124 -3.96 -9.58 -14.25
CA LEU A 124 -4.89 -8.64 -13.59
C LEU A 124 -6.31 -8.76 -14.13
N GLY A 125 -6.46 -9.22 -15.38
CA GLY A 125 -7.76 -9.41 -16.05
C GLY A 125 -7.93 -8.52 -17.28
N ARG A 126 -9.19 -8.29 -17.66
CA ARG A 126 -9.61 -7.36 -18.72
C ARG A 126 -10.47 -6.26 -18.09
N PRO A 127 -10.50 -5.04 -18.66
CA PRO A 127 -11.44 -4.01 -18.22
C PRO A 127 -12.89 -4.56 -18.20
N GLY A 128 -13.61 -4.34 -17.10
CA GLY A 128 -14.98 -4.82 -16.90
C GLY A 128 -15.13 -6.24 -16.35
N VAL A 129 -14.03 -6.98 -16.13
CA VAL A 129 -14.02 -8.31 -15.50
C VAL A 129 -13.08 -8.26 -14.28
N ASN A 130 -13.53 -8.79 -13.14
CA ASN A 130 -12.80 -8.84 -11.85
C ASN A 130 -12.57 -7.50 -11.13
N GLY A 131 -13.53 -6.57 -11.17
CA GLY A 131 -13.44 -5.35 -10.35
C GLY A 131 -12.43 -4.31 -10.84
N LEU A 132 -11.65 -4.61 -11.89
CA LEU A 132 -11.23 -3.61 -12.86
C LEU A 132 -12.52 -3.06 -13.45
N ALA A 133 -13.06 -2.00 -12.85
CA ALA A 133 -14.23 -1.33 -13.40
C ALA A 133 -13.97 -1.07 -14.88
N ALA A 134 -15.06 -1.02 -15.65
CA ALA A 134 -15.04 -0.43 -16.97
C ALA A 134 -14.62 1.04 -16.82
N ALA A 135 -13.35 1.31 -16.50
CA ALA A 135 -12.67 2.56 -16.80
C ALA A 135 -13.01 2.77 -18.27
N ALA A 136 -13.96 3.66 -18.49
CA ALA A 136 -14.78 3.66 -19.68
C ALA A 136 -13.87 3.87 -20.88
N VAL A 137 -13.41 2.78 -21.50
CA VAL A 137 -12.89 2.68 -22.87
C VAL A 137 -12.00 3.86 -23.28
N VAL A 138 -11.20 4.41 -22.35
CA VAL A 138 -10.24 5.45 -22.72
C VAL A 138 -8.99 4.71 -23.15
N LYS A 139 -8.80 4.65 -24.46
CA LYS A 139 -7.57 4.18 -25.07
C LYS A 139 -6.40 4.94 -24.44
N ASN A 140 -5.37 4.22 -23.99
CA ASN A 140 -4.20 4.77 -23.29
C ASN A 140 -4.50 5.37 -21.90
N ALA A 141 -5.57 4.94 -21.22
CA ALA A 141 -5.74 5.27 -19.81
C ALA A 141 -4.61 4.68 -18.96
N THR A 142 -4.06 5.48 -18.06
CA THR A 142 -3.09 5.05 -17.05
C THR A 142 -3.78 4.92 -15.70
N PHE A 143 -3.45 3.88 -14.94
CA PHE A 143 -3.93 3.69 -13.59
C PHE A 143 -2.80 3.26 -12.65
N PRO A 144 -2.88 3.63 -11.36
CA PRO A 144 -1.89 3.23 -10.37
C PRO A 144 -2.10 1.77 -9.94
N LEU A 145 -1.00 1.00 -9.94
CA LEU A 145 -0.89 -0.32 -9.34
C LEU A 145 0.09 -0.24 -8.17
N LEU A 146 -0.37 -0.54 -6.95
CA LEU A 146 0.48 -0.75 -5.78
C LEU A 146 0.83 -2.23 -5.68
N MET A 147 2.11 -2.56 -5.86
CA MET A 147 2.61 -3.93 -5.69
C MET A 147 3.18 -4.11 -4.29
N HIS A 148 2.68 -5.11 -3.56
CA HIS A 148 3.17 -5.47 -2.23
C HIS A 148 4.32 -6.46 -2.36
N TYR A 149 5.50 -6.08 -1.88
CA TYR A 149 6.70 -6.92 -1.88
C TYR A 149 7.42 -6.86 -0.53
N LEU A 150 8.30 -7.83 -0.27
CA LEU A 150 9.06 -7.89 0.98
C LEU A 150 10.30 -6.99 0.89
N GLY A 151 10.45 -6.09 1.86
CA GLY A 151 11.69 -5.36 2.13
C GLY A 151 12.41 -5.96 3.33
N SER A 152 13.71 -6.24 3.23
CA SER A 152 14.52 -6.74 4.34
C SER A 152 15.98 -6.26 4.27
N TYR A 153 16.70 -6.39 5.38
CA TYR A 153 18.08 -5.89 5.52
C TYR A 153 19.16 -6.88 5.03
N THR A 154 18.80 -8.10 4.65
CA THR A 154 19.74 -9.16 4.26
C THR A 154 19.09 -10.17 3.30
N SER A 155 19.92 -10.76 2.45
CA SER A 155 19.63 -11.84 1.50
C SER A 155 18.53 -11.55 0.47
N MET A 156 18.21 -10.27 0.24
CA MET A 156 17.16 -9.82 -0.67
C MET A 156 17.69 -9.52 -2.07
N GLY A 157 16.99 -10.00 -3.09
CA GLY A 157 17.25 -9.68 -4.49
C GLY A 157 16.47 -8.48 -4.99
N GLN A 158 16.59 -8.25 -6.30
CA GLN A 158 15.78 -7.31 -7.06
C GLN A 158 14.88 -8.08 -8.04
N ALA A 159 13.80 -7.45 -8.48
CA ALA A 159 12.97 -7.96 -9.55
C ALA A 159 12.56 -6.84 -10.51
N ASP A 160 12.58 -7.14 -11.81
CA ASP A 160 11.95 -6.29 -12.81
C ASP A 160 10.48 -6.69 -12.96
N VAL A 161 9.63 -5.68 -13.15
CA VAL A 161 8.20 -5.82 -13.42
C VAL A 161 7.94 -5.23 -14.80
N ASP A 162 7.51 -6.08 -15.73
CA ASP A 162 7.12 -5.70 -17.07
C ASP A 162 5.64 -6.05 -17.30
N CYS A 163 4.93 -5.21 -18.05
CA CYS A 163 3.61 -5.57 -18.54
C CYS A 163 3.68 -6.26 -19.91
N LEU A 164 2.87 -7.31 -20.08
CA LEU A 164 2.67 -8.05 -21.32
C LEU A 164 1.21 -7.92 -21.79
N GLY A 165 1.01 -8.08 -23.11
CA GLY A 165 -0.32 -8.16 -23.70
C GLY A 165 -1.02 -6.80 -23.84
N GLY A 166 -2.13 -6.63 -23.10
CA GLY A 166 -3.06 -5.50 -23.22
C GLY A 166 -2.61 -4.20 -22.55
N CYS A 167 -1.48 -4.20 -21.84
CA CYS A 167 -0.99 -3.06 -21.08
C CYS A 167 0.53 -2.87 -21.22
N TYR A 168 1.03 -1.73 -20.78
CA TYR A 168 2.44 -1.37 -20.68
C TYR A 168 2.72 -0.81 -19.29
N CYS A 169 3.84 -1.23 -18.71
CA CYS A 169 4.42 -0.76 -17.47
C CYS A 169 5.85 -1.29 -17.42
N GLN A 170 6.71 -0.58 -16.70
CA GLN A 170 8.07 -1.01 -16.40
C GLN A 170 8.46 -0.46 -15.03
N ALA A 171 8.91 -1.33 -14.13
CA ALA A 171 9.41 -0.93 -12.82
C ALA A 171 10.50 -1.88 -12.36
N ARG A 172 11.43 -1.39 -11.55
CA ARG A 172 12.44 -2.20 -10.86
C ARG A 172 12.23 -2.09 -9.37
N LEU A 173 12.14 -3.25 -8.71
CA LEU A 173 11.88 -3.34 -7.28
C LEU A 173 13.10 -3.92 -6.58
N ASP A 174 13.60 -3.20 -5.58
CA ASP A 174 14.69 -3.68 -4.72
C ASP A 174 14.13 -4.13 -3.36
N GLY A 175 14.25 -5.44 -3.10
CA GLY A 175 13.84 -6.02 -1.83
C GLY A 175 14.79 -5.66 -0.68
N TRP A 176 16.01 -5.19 -0.96
CA TRP A 176 16.92 -4.76 0.08
C TRP A 176 16.55 -3.39 0.62
N MET A 177 16.65 -3.23 1.93
CA MET A 177 16.51 -1.92 2.58
C MET A 177 17.42 -1.79 3.80
N SER A 178 17.89 -0.57 4.02
CA SER A 178 18.57 -0.18 5.25
C SER A 178 17.75 0.88 5.97
N LEU A 179 17.47 0.67 7.26
CA LEU A 179 16.77 1.64 8.08
C LEU A 179 17.77 2.52 8.86
N PRO A 180 17.42 3.78 9.14
CA PRO A 180 18.27 4.67 9.93
C PRO A 180 18.68 4.05 11.28
N ASN A 181 19.90 4.35 11.72
CA ASN A 181 20.49 3.85 12.97
C ASN A 181 20.68 2.32 13.02
N GLY A 182 20.77 1.64 11.88
CA GLY A 182 21.08 0.21 11.83
C GLY A 182 19.95 -0.71 12.29
N VAL A 183 18.71 -0.20 12.31
CA VAL A 183 17.54 -1.01 12.68
C VAL A 183 17.35 -2.14 11.66
N LYS A 184 17.38 -3.38 12.15
CA LYS A 184 17.14 -4.59 11.35
C LYS A 184 15.65 -4.92 11.39
N ALA A 185 14.94 -4.67 10.31
CA ALA A 185 13.54 -5.03 10.18
C ALA A 185 13.23 -5.61 8.81
N THR A 186 12.18 -6.42 8.77
CA THR A 186 11.59 -6.95 7.55
C THR A 186 10.16 -6.44 7.50
N VAL A 187 9.79 -5.75 6.43
CA VAL A 187 8.48 -5.09 6.29
C VAL A 187 7.90 -5.35 4.91
N THR A 188 6.59 -5.37 4.79
CA THR A 188 5.94 -5.28 3.48
C THR A 188 6.09 -3.86 2.96
N ARG A 189 6.69 -3.71 1.79
CA ARG A 189 6.78 -2.46 1.04
C ARG A 189 5.72 -2.44 -0.05
N MET A 190 5.35 -1.24 -0.46
CA MET A 190 4.46 -1.01 -1.59
C MET A 190 5.22 -0.19 -2.63
N ALA A 191 5.24 -0.65 -3.87
CA ALA A 191 5.73 0.11 -5.00
C ALA A 191 4.56 0.57 -5.85
N LEU A 192 4.53 1.86 -6.17
CA LEU A 192 3.59 2.43 -7.12
C LEU A 192 4.13 2.24 -8.54
N ILE A 193 3.34 1.58 -9.38
CA ILE A 193 3.64 1.29 -10.78
C ILE A 193 2.52 1.87 -11.63
N ASP A 194 2.86 2.75 -12.55
CA ASP A 194 1.91 3.27 -13.52
C ASP A 194 1.69 2.24 -14.63
N VAL A 195 0.43 1.81 -14.79
CA VAL A 195 0.04 0.84 -15.81
C VAL A 195 -0.84 1.52 -16.84
N THR A 196 -0.43 1.49 -18.10
CA THR A 196 -1.17 2.09 -19.22
C THR A 196 -1.82 1.02 -20.09
N TRP A 197 -3.11 1.16 -20.36
CA TRP A 197 -3.83 0.26 -21.27
C TRP A 197 -3.44 0.52 -22.73
N LYS A 198 -2.93 -0.50 -23.42
CA LYS A 198 -2.62 -0.47 -24.85
C LYS A 198 -3.75 -1.08 -25.70
N ASN A 199 -4.29 -2.21 -25.28
CA ASN A 199 -5.36 -2.92 -25.96
C ASN A 199 -6.26 -3.64 -24.94
N GLN A 200 -7.44 -3.08 -24.71
CA GLN A 200 -8.39 -3.57 -23.70
C GLN A 200 -9.02 -4.92 -24.07
N SER A 201 -8.94 -5.35 -25.33
CA SER A 201 -9.40 -6.66 -25.77
C SER A 201 -8.45 -7.79 -25.37
N LEU A 202 -7.22 -7.47 -24.94
CA LEU A 202 -6.22 -8.41 -24.46
C LEU A 202 -6.10 -8.33 -22.93
N PRO A 203 -5.78 -9.45 -22.24
CA PRO A 203 -5.50 -9.40 -20.82
C PRO A 203 -4.26 -8.55 -20.53
N CYS A 204 -4.26 -7.88 -19.37
CA CYS A 204 -3.06 -7.26 -18.82
C CYS A 204 -2.35 -8.26 -17.90
N ASP A 205 -1.17 -8.70 -18.32
CA ASP A 205 -0.36 -9.67 -17.60
C ASP A 205 0.91 -8.96 -17.08
N LEU A 206 1.19 -9.08 -15.79
CA LEU A 206 2.41 -8.58 -15.16
C LEU A 206 3.42 -9.72 -15.12
N ARG A 207 4.59 -9.52 -15.71
CA ARG A 207 5.73 -10.43 -15.58
C ARG A 207 6.69 -9.88 -14.54
N LEU A 208 7.03 -10.70 -13.57
CA LEU A 208 8.08 -10.43 -12.59
C LEU A 208 9.25 -11.36 -12.87
N THR A 209 10.45 -10.78 -12.99
CA THR A 209 11.69 -11.53 -13.23
C THR A 209 12.70 -11.20 -12.15
N VAL A 210 13.16 -12.21 -11.40
CA VAL A 210 14.23 -12.02 -10.40
C VAL A 210 15.54 -11.69 -11.11
N LEU A 211 16.19 -10.62 -10.70
CA LEU A 211 17.44 -10.17 -11.32
C LEU A 211 18.66 -10.87 -10.75
N ASN A 212 19.70 -10.95 -11.57
CA ASN A 212 21.01 -11.42 -11.14
C ASN A 212 21.77 -10.33 -10.37
N GLU A 213 21.41 -9.07 -10.55
CA GLU A 213 21.87 -7.97 -9.73
C GLU A 213 21.17 -7.97 -8.37
N THR A 214 21.91 -7.63 -7.32
CA THR A 214 21.37 -7.48 -5.96
C THR A 214 22.11 -6.37 -5.20
N SER A 215 21.38 -5.68 -4.33
CA SER A 215 21.93 -4.70 -3.39
C SER A 215 22.33 -5.33 -2.05
N SER A 216 22.20 -6.66 -1.93
CA SER A 216 22.50 -7.42 -0.72
C SER A 216 23.33 -8.68 -1.02
N ASP A 217 23.40 -9.60 -0.06
CA ASP A 217 24.14 -10.87 -0.15
C ASP A 217 23.31 -12.03 -0.77
N GLY A 218 22.10 -11.77 -1.29
CA GLY A 218 21.26 -12.83 -1.88
C GLY A 218 20.25 -12.34 -2.92
N HIS A 219 19.46 -13.27 -3.46
CA HIS A 219 18.49 -13.03 -4.53
C HIS A 219 17.04 -13.30 -4.11
N LYS A 220 16.75 -13.39 -2.81
CA LYS A 220 15.39 -13.65 -2.36
C LYS A 220 14.48 -12.48 -2.73
N PHE A 221 13.45 -12.72 -3.51
CA PHE A 221 12.40 -11.75 -3.76
C PHE A 221 11.05 -12.36 -3.39
N LYS A 222 10.19 -11.55 -2.78
CA LYS A 222 8.83 -11.96 -2.41
C LYS A 222 7.82 -10.89 -2.80
N VAL A 223 6.78 -11.33 -3.49
CA VAL A 223 5.58 -10.53 -3.79
C VAL A 223 4.36 -11.19 -3.13
N SER A 224 3.48 -10.39 -2.53
CA SER A 224 2.38 -10.91 -1.70
C SER A 224 1.01 -10.29 -1.99
N GLY A 225 0.93 -9.33 -2.91
CA GLY A 225 -0.33 -8.68 -3.22
C GLY A 225 -0.20 -7.59 -4.26
N VAL A 226 -1.35 -7.20 -4.80
CA VAL A 226 -1.51 -6.01 -5.62
C VAL A 226 -2.77 -5.26 -5.21
N VAL A 227 -2.71 -3.94 -5.26
CA VAL A 227 -3.87 -3.06 -5.17
C VAL A 227 -3.89 -2.20 -6.42
N PHE A 228 -5.03 -2.12 -7.07
CA PHE A 228 -5.20 -1.21 -8.20
C PHE A 228 -6.57 -0.56 -8.12
N ALA A 229 -6.66 0.62 -8.71
CA ALA A 229 -7.85 1.43 -8.69
C ALA A 229 -8.21 1.89 -10.10
N SER A 230 -9.51 1.86 -10.42
CA SER A 230 -10.02 2.54 -11.60
C SER A 230 -10.33 3.98 -11.24
N THR A 231 -9.82 4.93 -12.03
CA THR A 231 -10.30 6.30 -12.02
C THR A 231 -11.34 6.47 -13.12
N ASN A 232 -12.44 7.17 -12.84
CA ASN A 232 -13.30 7.66 -13.92
C ASN A 232 -12.57 8.82 -14.59
N SER A 233 -12.21 8.66 -15.85
CA SER A 233 -11.53 9.66 -16.69
C SER A 233 -12.35 10.93 -16.96
N LEU A 234 -13.43 11.19 -16.21
CA LEU A 234 -14.31 12.32 -16.46
C LEU A 234 -13.83 13.63 -15.83
N THR A 235 -12.80 13.64 -14.99
CA THR A 235 -12.29 14.89 -14.39
C THR A 235 -10.80 14.82 -14.03
N SER A 236 -9.91 14.89 -15.02
CA SER A 236 -8.74 15.80 -15.00
C SER A 236 -7.73 15.38 -16.06
N SER A 237 -7.53 16.26 -17.03
CA SER A 237 -6.42 16.23 -17.99
C SER A 237 -5.13 16.80 -17.37
N HIS A 238 -4.94 16.67 -16.05
CA HIS A 238 -3.77 17.24 -15.38
C HIS A 238 -2.77 16.13 -15.05
N PRO A 239 -1.50 16.28 -15.46
CA PRO A 239 -0.46 15.29 -15.19
C PRO A 239 -0.30 15.13 -13.67
N VAL A 240 -0.32 13.88 -13.21
CA VAL A 240 0.04 13.50 -11.85
C VAL A 240 1.45 14.03 -11.59
N SER A 241 1.59 15.00 -10.67
CA SER A 241 2.91 15.45 -10.23
C SER A 241 3.63 14.28 -9.56
N THR A 242 4.83 13.98 -10.03
CA THR A 242 5.68 12.93 -9.49
C THR A 242 6.10 13.29 -8.07
N TRP A 243 5.74 12.44 -7.10
CA TRP A 243 6.14 12.54 -5.69
C TRP A 243 7.60 12.13 -5.47
N THR A 244 8.55 12.80 -6.13
CA THR A 244 9.99 12.50 -5.97
C THR A 244 10.72 13.42 -5.00
N ASP A 245 10.07 14.44 -4.44
CA ASP A 245 10.74 15.43 -3.58
C ASP A 245 10.11 15.49 -2.17
N PHE A 246 10.45 14.52 -1.30
CA PHE A 246 10.37 14.65 0.16
C PHE A 246 11.49 13.87 0.85
#